data_AF-A0A6G6GLW0-F1
#
_entry.id   AF-A0A6G6GLW0-F1
#
_cell.length_a   1.000
_cell.length_b   1.000
_cell.length_c   1.000
_cell.angle_alpha   90.00
_cell.angle_beta   90.00
_cell.angle_gamma   90.00
#
_symmetry.space_group_name_H-M   'P 1'
#
loop_
_entity.id
_entity.type
_entity.pdbx_description
1 polymer ?
#
loop_
_entity_poly.entity_id
_entity_poly.type
_entity_poly.pdbx_seq_one_letter_code
_entity_poly.pdbx_strand_id
1 'polypeptide(L)'
;MRVLIKNKSLFIVFTLCLASLSLFAQPTLSESESNVITGEQLKEMMANEEVLKEWIAEVQKPGVVVDGSTMIFSDEAKKLGQDETYRASVYKEAYTLEDIKESIEKFEIQKAFWRMINLYPENKQLMLQFMYAYDKIVPTDKLATASFYTYAFFDPRITKIVDGKPDVYRPDLFEDYFRITKEIVAYVAMLREQEKSAK
;
A
#
# COMPACT_ATOMS: atom_id res chain seq x y z
N MET A 1 74.16 8.40 -30.60
CA MET A 1 74.54 7.83 -31.91
C MET A 1 73.49 6.77 -32.27
N ARG A 2 72.82 6.90 -33.42
CA ARG A 2 71.90 5.94 -34.11
C ARG A 2 70.57 5.63 -33.36
N VAL A 3 69.42 6.19 -33.72
CA VAL A 3 68.57 5.93 -34.92
C VAL A 3 68.37 4.45 -35.22
N LEU A 4 67.14 3.96 -35.05
CA LEU A 4 66.52 3.09 -36.05
C LEU A 4 64.98 3.15 -35.97
N ILE A 5 64.44 3.83 -36.97
CA ILE A 5 63.04 3.88 -37.38
C ILE A 5 62.69 2.55 -38.05
N LYS A 6 61.49 2.02 -37.82
CA LYS A 6 60.83 1.15 -38.80
C LYS A 6 59.39 1.61 -39.02
N ASN A 7 59.24 2.26 -40.18
CA ASN A 7 58.00 2.67 -40.80
C ASN A 7 57.52 1.55 -41.75
N LYS A 8 56.23 1.23 -41.73
CA LYS A 8 55.41 0.77 -42.87
C LYS A 8 54.01 1.34 -42.60
N SER A 9 53.54 2.42 -43.23
CA SER A 9 53.00 2.51 -44.61
C SER A 9 51.98 1.39 -44.87
N LEU A 10 50.75 1.59 -45.34
CA LEU A 10 50.03 2.70 -45.96
C LEU A 10 48.66 2.08 -46.34
N PHE A 11 47.52 2.71 -46.09
CA PHE A 11 46.51 3.00 -47.13
C PHE A 11 45.30 3.76 -46.56
N ILE A 12 44.97 4.81 -47.30
CA ILE A 12 43.94 5.83 -47.14
C ILE A 12 42.66 5.35 -47.84
N VAL A 13 41.54 6.07 -47.59
CA VAL A 13 40.35 6.32 -48.45
C VAL A 13 39.07 5.79 -47.79
N PHE A 14 37.94 6.49 -47.67
CA PHE A 14 37.46 7.86 -47.88
C PHE A 14 35.95 7.81 -47.53
N THR A 15 35.29 8.97 -47.46
CA THR A 15 33.82 9.20 -47.55
C THR A 15 32.99 8.96 -46.28
N LEU A 16 32.67 10.02 -45.51
CA LEU A 16 31.47 10.88 -45.62
C LEU A 16 30.12 10.14 -45.49
N CYS A 17 29.43 10.35 -44.37
CA CYS A 17 27.99 10.60 -44.38
C CYS A 17 27.60 11.50 -43.20
N LEU A 18 26.92 12.59 -43.53
CA LEU A 18 26.36 13.59 -42.64
C LEU A 18 25.12 13.05 -41.91
N ALA A 19 24.91 13.60 -40.70
CA ALA A 19 23.64 13.98 -40.09
C ALA A 19 22.53 12.92 -39.90
N SER A 20 22.21 12.66 -38.63
CA SER A 20 20.85 12.89 -38.11
C SER A 20 20.83 12.82 -36.59
N LEU A 21 20.11 13.77 -35.99
CA LEU A 21 19.71 13.78 -34.60
C LEU A 21 19.13 12.44 -34.16
N SER A 22 19.50 12.00 -32.96
CA SER A 22 18.52 11.58 -31.95
C SER A 22 19.21 11.56 -30.60
N LEU A 23 18.83 12.53 -29.76
CA LEU A 23 18.78 12.37 -28.31
C LEU A 23 18.22 10.97 -28.01
N PHE A 24 19.07 10.06 -27.52
CA PHE A 24 18.58 9.04 -26.61
C PHE A 24 18.89 9.56 -25.20
N ALA A 25 17.97 10.41 -24.72
CA ALA A 25 17.71 10.50 -23.31
C ALA A 25 17.43 9.07 -22.84
N GLN A 26 18.34 8.50 -22.04
CA GLN A 26 17.99 7.33 -21.25
C GLN A 26 16.81 7.77 -20.38
N PRO A 27 15.66 7.07 -20.40
CA PRO A 27 14.61 7.34 -19.44
C PRO A 27 15.21 7.02 -18.08
N THR A 28 15.47 8.06 -17.30
CA THR A 28 15.57 7.92 -15.85
C THR A 28 14.27 7.25 -15.43
N LEU A 29 14.38 6.02 -14.93
CA LEU A 29 13.34 5.39 -14.14
C LEU A 29 12.96 6.43 -13.08
N SER A 30 11.79 7.04 -13.26
CA SER A 30 11.19 7.89 -12.25
C SER A 30 11.15 7.06 -10.99
N GLU A 31 11.84 7.55 -9.96
CA GLU A 31 11.61 7.13 -8.58
C GLU A 31 10.08 7.07 -8.42
N SER A 32 9.55 5.86 -8.23
CA SER A 32 8.16 5.69 -7.85
C SER A 32 8.02 6.38 -6.51
N GLU A 33 7.46 7.59 -6.52
CA GLU A 33 7.09 8.32 -5.32
C GLU A 33 6.38 7.34 -4.39
N SER A 34 6.96 7.09 -3.22
CA SER A 34 6.23 6.44 -2.16
C SER A 34 5.00 7.29 -1.90
N ASN A 35 3.80 6.72 -2.04
CA ASN A 35 2.49 7.34 -1.76
C ASN A 35 2.31 7.71 -0.27
N VAL A 36 3.29 8.39 0.34
CA VAL A 36 3.25 8.90 1.71
C VAL A 36 2.86 10.36 1.58
N ILE A 37 1.59 10.64 1.87
CA ILE A 37 1.09 12.03 1.97
C ILE A 37 1.80 12.67 3.17
N THR A 38 2.43 13.82 2.99
CA THR A 38 3.02 14.59 4.10
C THR A 38 1.94 15.33 4.88
N GLY A 39 2.23 15.73 6.12
CA GLY A 39 1.27 16.51 6.94
C GLY A 39 0.91 17.89 6.34
N GLU A 40 1.77 18.45 5.49
CA GLU A 40 1.50 19.68 4.74
C GLU A 40 0.58 19.40 3.54
N GLN A 41 0.84 18.33 2.80
CA GLN A 41 -0.05 17.84 1.75
C GLN A 41 -1.43 17.51 2.32
N LEU A 42 -1.55 16.91 3.51
CA LEU A 42 -2.86 16.70 4.13
C LEU A 42 -3.61 18.01 4.36
N LYS A 43 -2.96 19.04 4.91
CA LYS A 43 -3.64 20.32 5.16
C LYS A 43 -4.14 20.94 3.86
N GLU A 44 -3.38 20.79 2.78
CA GLU A 44 -3.77 21.23 1.44
C GLU A 44 -4.92 20.36 0.87
N MET A 45 -4.88 19.04 1.05
CA MET A 45 -5.95 18.12 0.67
C MET A 45 -7.24 18.39 1.45
N MET A 46 -7.17 18.63 2.76
CA MET A 46 -8.33 19.00 3.57
C MET A 46 -8.90 20.37 3.18
N ALA A 47 -8.08 21.25 2.59
CA ALA A 47 -8.52 22.52 2.03
C ALA A 47 -9.05 22.37 0.58
N ASN A 48 -8.77 21.26 -0.10
CA ASN A 48 -9.21 20.96 -1.45
C ASN A 48 -10.21 19.79 -1.47
N GLU A 49 -11.50 20.11 -1.52
CA GLU A 49 -12.59 19.15 -1.44
C GLU A 49 -12.51 18.00 -2.47
N GLU A 50 -12.03 18.27 -3.69
CA GLU A 50 -11.92 17.24 -4.74
C GLU A 50 -10.82 16.23 -4.40
N VAL A 51 -9.65 16.71 -4.00
CA VAL A 51 -8.52 15.85 -3.61
C VAL A 51 -8.85 15.04 -2.35
N LEU A 52 -9.57 15.63 -1.40
CA LEU A 52 -10.06 14.91 -0.23
C LEU A 52 -11.03 13.79 -0.62
N LYS A 53 -11.97 14.05 -1.53
CA LYS A 53 -12.92 13.03 -2.01
C LYS A 53 -12.22 11.87 -2.71
N GLU A 54 -11.24 12.15 -3.55
CA GLU A 54 -10.45 11.13 -4.22
C GLU A 54 -9.68 10.27 -3.22
N TRP A 55 -9.02 10.89 -2.24
CA TRP A 55 -8.32 10.16 -1.19
C TRP A 55 -9.26 9.31 -0.34
N ILE A 56 -10.42 9.85 0.08
CA ILE A 56 -11.46 9.12 0.81
C ILE A 56 -11.94 7.91 0.00
N ALA A 57 -12.12 8.07 -1.32
CA ALA A 57 -12.52 6.97 -2.18
C ALA A 57 -11.41 5.90 -2.27
N GLU A 58 -10.15 6.32 -2.36
CA GLU A 58 -9.01 5.42 -2.45
C GLU A 58 -8.82 4.57 -1.20
N VAL A 59 -8.85 5.19 0.00
CA VAL A 59 -8.66 4.45 1.26
C VAL A 59 -9.78 3.46 1.57
N GLN A 60 -10.92 3.54 0.88
CA GLN A 60 -12.02 2.58 0.98
C GLN A 60 -11.91 1.40 -0.01
N LYS A 61 -10.98 1.44 -0.97
CA LYS A 61 -10.83 0.37 -1.96
C LYS A 61 -10.08 -0.82 -1.34
N PRO A 62 -10.65 -2.03 -1.40
CA PRO A 62 -9.94 -3.25 -1.04
C PRO A 62 -8.71 -3.47 -1.92
N GLY A 63 -7.66 -4.03 -1.33
CA GLY A 63 -6.44 -4.37 -2.08
C GLY A 63 -6.62 -5.56 -3.01
N VAL A 64 -7.54 -6.47 -2.68
CA VAL A 64 -7.91 -7.60 -3.54
C VAL A 64 -9.41 -7.54 -3.84
N VAL A 65 -9.75 -7.53 -5.14
CA VAL A 65 -11.13 -7.65 -5.63
C VAL A 65 -11.19 -8.81 -6.60
N VAL A 66 -12.20 -9.67 -6.45
CA VAL A 66 -12.46 -10.76 -7.40
C VAL A 66 -13.58 -10.33 -8.34
N ASP A 67 -13.27 -10.21 -9.62
CA ASP A 67 -14.22 -9.93 -10.69
C ASP A 67 -14.32 -11.13 -11.64
N GLY A 68 -15.37 -11.92 -11.46
CA GLY A 68 -15.53 -13.22 -12.14
C GLY A 68 -14.37 -14.17 -11.83
N SER A 69 -13.57 -14.49 -12.85
CA SER A 69 -12.37 -15.33 -12.73
C SER A 69 -11.07 -14.55 -12.56
N THR A 70 -11.13 -13.22 -12.45
CA THR A 70 -9.94 -12.35 -12.42
C THR A 70 -9.78 -11.74 -11.03
N MET A 71 -8.56 -11.79 -10.50
CA MET A 71 -8.18 -11.02 -9.31
C MET A 71 -7.60 -9.67 -9.75
N ILE A 72 -8.18 -8.61 -9.23
CA ILE A 72 -7.75 -7.23 -9.45
C ILE A 72 -7.06 -6.77 -8.16
N PHE A 73 -5.84 -6.26 -8.31
CA PHE A 73 -5.00 -5.79 -7.19
C PHE A 73 -4.91 -4.26 -7.21
N SER A 74 -5.09 -3.63 -6.05
CA SER A 74 -4.76 -2.21 -5.86
C SER A 74 -3.24 -2.00 -5.91
N ASP A 75 -2.80 -0.75 -5.97
CA ASP A 75 -1.37 -0.45 -5.97
C ASP A 75 -0.69 -0.82 -4.64
N GLU A 76 -1.39 -0.67 -3.52
CA GLU A 76 -0.92 -1.16 -2.22
C GLU A 76 -0.77 -2.69 -2.22
N ALA A 77 -1.74 -3.42 -2.78
CA ALA A 77 -1.66 -4.88 -2.88
C ALA A 77 -0.53 -5.36 -3.80
N LYS A 78 -0.33 -4.68 -4.95
CA LYS A 78 0.82 -4.96 -5.83
C LYS A 78 2.13 -4.73 -5.09
N LYS A 79 2.24 -3.63 -4.33
CA LYS A 79 3.42 -3.32 -3.52
C LYS A 79 3.69 -4.40 -2.47
N LEU A 80 2.66 -4.86 -1.75
CA LEU A 80 2.77 -5.97 -0.80
C LEU A 80 3.19 -7.28 -1.49
N GLY A 81 2.70 -7.54 -2.70
CA GLY A 81 3.06 -8.74 -3.47
C GLY A 81 4.50 -8.73 -3.99
N GLN A 82 5.00 -7.56 -4.40
CA GLN A 82 6.23 -7.42 -5.19
C GLN A 82 7.44 -6.92 -4.39
N ASP A 83 7.24 -6.12 -3.35
CA ASP A 83 8.32 -5.58 -2.51
C ASP A 83 8.39 -6.33 -1.18
N GLU A 84 9.34 -7.27 -1.08
CA GLU A 84 9.54 -8.09 0.12
C GLU A 84 9.96 -7.27 1.34
N THR A 85 10.74 -6.20 1.13
CA THR A 85 11.21 -5.33 2.22
C THR A 85 10.04 -4.53 2.78
N TYR A 86 9.22 -3.97 1.90
CA TYR A 86 7.99 -3.31 2.29
C TYR A 86 7.05 -4.28 3.02
N ARG A 87 6.83 -5.47 2.45
CA ARG A 87 6.00 -6.50 3.07
C ARG A 87 6.48 -6.83 4.49
N ALA A 88 7.78 -7.08 4.66
CA ALA A 88 8.36 -7.34 5.99
C ALA A 88 8.17 -6.18 6.99
N SER A 89 8.14 -4.93 6.52
CA SER A 89 7.86 -3.77 7.39
C SER A 89 6.40 -3.68 7.85
N VAL A 90 5.47 -4.28 7.08
CA VAL A 90 4.03 -4.27 7.36
C VAL A 90 3.65 -5.39 8.33
N TYR A 91 4.20 -6.59 8.15
CA TYR A 91 3.87 -7.78 8.93
C TYR A 91 4.89 -8.02 10.04
N LYS A 92 4.50 -7.67 11.27
CA LYS A 92 5.30 -7.85 12.47
C LYS A 92 4.82 -9.07 13.26
N GLU A 93 5.73 -9.68 14.00
CA GLU A 93 5.39 -10.75 14.95
C GLU A 93 4.42 -10.25 16.04
N ALA A 94 4.66 -9.04 16.54
CA ALA A 94 3.79 -8.35 17.49
C ALA A 94 3.61 -6.89 17.07
N TYR A 95 2.37 -6.41 17.17
CA TYR A 95 2.01 -5.02 16.92
C TYR A 95 1.95 -4.24 18.24
N THR A 96 2.15 -2.93 18.17
CA THR A 96 2.13 -2.01 19.30
C THR A 96 1.30 -0.76 18.98
N LEU A 97 0.97 0.04 20.00
CA LEU A 97 0.31 1.32 19.79
C LEU A 97 1.20 2.32 19.01
N GLU A 98 2.52 2.23 19.15
CA GLU A 98 3.44 3.08 18.39
C GLU A 98 3.38 2.76 16.90
N ASP A 99 3.14 1.50 16.52
CA ASP A 99 2.93 1.13 15.13
C ASP A 99 1.66 1.78 14.56
N ILE A 100 0.57 1.80 15.34
CA ILE A 100 -0.65 2.48 14.88
C ILE A 100 -0.37 3.97 14.64
N LYS A 101 0.30 4.62 15.60
CA LYS A 101 0.68 6.03 15.53
C LYS A 101 1.55 6.31 14.30
N GLU A 102 2.59 5.51 14.08
CA GLU A 102 3.48 5.64 12.92
C GLU A 102 2.69 5.60 11.59
N SER A 103 1.76 4.66 11.42
CA SER A 103 0.95 4.57 10.20
C SER A 103 0.01 5.76 10.04
N ILE A 104 -0.53 6.29 11.14
CA ILE A 104 -1.38 7.50 11.10
C ILE A 104 -0.54 8.72 10.71
N GLU A 105 0.65 8.91 11.30
CA GLU A 105 1.54 10.02 10.99
C GLU A 105 2.03 10.01 9.53
N LYS A 106 2.13 8.81 8.93
CA LYS A 106 2.46 8.60 7.52
C LYS A 106 1.24 8.58 6.59
N PHE A 107 0.03 8.83 7.11
CA PHE A 107 -1.23 8.79 6.37
C PHE A 107 -1.56 7.43 5.71
N GLU A 108 -0.98 6.36 6.23
CA GLU A 108 -1.21 4.98 5.79
C GLU A 108 -2.43 4.40 6.53
N ILE A 109 -3.61 5.00 6.35
CA ILE A 109 -4.80 4.71 7.17
C ILE A 109 -5.24 3.25 7.07
N GLN A 110 -5.21 2.63 5.88
CA GLN A 110 -5.53 1.21 5.76
C GLN A 110 -4.56 0.35 6.59
N LYS A 111 -3.26 0.68 6.60
CA LYS A 111 -2.24 -0.01 7.39
C LYS A 111 -2.46 0.20 8.88
N ALA A 112 -2.81 1.41 9.31
CA ALA A 112 -3.17 1.69 10.69
C ALA A 112 -4.35 0.82 11.15
N PHE A 113 -5.38 0.69 10.32
CA PHE A 113 -6.54 -0.17 10.60
C PHE A 113 -6.16 -1.66 10.64
N TRP A 114 -5.28 -2.13 9.77
CA TRP A 114 -4.74 -3.49 9.86
C TRP A 114 -4.01 -3.75 11.19
N ARG A 115 -3.18 -2.80 11.63
CA ARG A 115 -2.49 -2.84 12.93
C ARG A 115 -3.50 -2.86 14.09
N MET A 116 -4.57 -2.08 14.02
CA MET A 116 -5.66 -2.09 15.02
C MET A 116 -6.45 -3.40 15.03
N ILE A 117 -6.72 -4.01 13.86
CA ILE A 117 -7.36 -5.33 13.75
C ILE A 117 -6.51 -6.39 14.49
N ASN A 118 -5.18 -6.34 14.32
CA ASN A 118 -4.27 -7.26 15.00
C ASN A 118 -4.23 -7.06 16.52
N LEU A 119 -4.34 -5.82 17.00
CA LEU A 119 -4.37 -5.51 18.45
C LEU A 119 -5.74 -5.67 19.10
N TYR A 120 -6.79 -5.86 18.30
CA TYR A 120 -8.17 -5.96 18.78
C TYR A 120 -8.40 -7.05 19.84
N PRO A 121 -7.87 -8.29 19.71
CA PRO A 121 -8.14 -9.34 20.69
C PRO A 121 -7.68 -8.99 22.11
N GLU A 122 -6.58 -8.26 22.23
CA GLU A 122 -5.98 -7.88 23.52
C GLU A 122 -6.51 -6.55 24.05
N ASN A 123 -6.90 -5.63 23.15
CA ASN A 123 -7.24 -4.25 23.47
C ASN A 123 -8.59 -3.81 22.87
N LYS A 124 -9.59 -4.71 22.89
CA LYS A 124 -10.88 -4.56 22.19
C LYS A 124 -11.53 -3.19 22.35
N GLN A 125 -11.73 -2.72 23.58
CA GLN A 125 -12.42 -1.44 23.81
C GLN A 125 -11.64 -0.26 23.25
N LEU A 126 -10.32 -0.24 23.43
CA LEU A 126 -9.47 0.84 22.93
C LEU A 126 -9.45 0.85 21.40
N MET A 127 -9.33 -0.31 20.77
CA MET A 127 -9.32 -0.42 19.31
C MET A 127 -10.66 0.02 18.71
N LEU A 128 -11.78 -0.36 19.31
CA LEU A 128 -13.10 0.10 18.88
C LEU A 128 -13.23 1.63 18.99
N GLN A 129 -12.76 2.23 20.09
CA GLN A 129 -12.80 3.69 20.28
C GLN A 129 -11.96 4.41 19.22
N PHE A 130 -10.74 3.94 18.96
CA PHE A 130 -9.87 4.51 17.93
C PHE A 130 -10.49 4.38 16.54
N MET A 131 -10.94 3.18 16.16
CA MET A 131 -11.58 2.96 14.86
C MET A 131 -12.86 3.79 14.69
N TYR A 132 -13.67 3.91 15.73
CA TYR A 132 -14.91 4.69 15.68
C TYR A 132 -14.66 6.20 15.58
N ALA A 133 -13.54 6.70 16.12
CA ALA A 133 -13.18 8.11 15.99
C ALA A 133 -13.01 8.57 14.52
N TYR A 134 -12.65 7.64 13.62
CA TYR A 134 -12.53 7.92 12.18
C TYR A 134 -13.86 7.86 11.43
N ASP A 135 -14.94 7.35 12.04
CA ASP A 135 -16.20 7.05 11.37
C ASP A 135 -16.86 8.27 10.71
N LYS A 136 -16.60 9.46 11.29
CA LYS A 136 -17.09 10.75 10.80
C LYS A 136 -16.37 11.25 9.54
N ILE A 137 -15.16 10.72 9.27
CA ILE A 137 -14.33 11.13 8.14
C ILE A 137 -14.49 10.11 7.01
N VAL A 138 -14.30 8.83 7.35
CA VAL A 138 -14.47 7.71 6.43
C VAL A 138 -15.25 6.62 7.15
N PRO A 139 -16.28 6.02 6.54
CA PRO A 139 -17.04 4.95 7.18
C PRO A 139 -16.12 3.83 7.69
N THR A 140 -16.10 3.62 9.01
CA THR A 140 -15.18 2.68 9.66
C THR A 140 -15.41 1.25 9.18
N ASP A 141 -16.65 0.88 8.84
CA ASP A 141 -16.96 -0.42 8.24
C ASP A 141 -16.26 -0.63 6.89
N LYS A 142 -16.19 0.41 6.06
CA LYS A 142 -15.51 0.38 4.77
C LYS A 142 -14.00 0.32 4.95
N LEU A 143 -13.43 1.12 5.84
CA LEU A 143 -11.99 1.08 6.14
C LEU A 143 -11.56 -0.27 6.71
N ALA A 144 -12.25 -0.78 7.73
CA ALA A 144 -11.90 -2.06 8.35
C ALA A 144 -11.99 -3.22 7.33
N THR A 145 -13.00 -3.20 6.48
CA THR A 145 -13.18 -4.19 5.41
C THR A 145 -12.07 -4.05 4.36
N ALA A 146 -11.80 -2.85 3.86
CA ALA A 146 -10.75 -2.59 2.88
C ALA A 146 -9.38 -3.03 3.42
N SER A 147 -9.02 -2.63 4.64
CA SER A 147 -7.80 -3.06 5.32
C SER A 147 -7.69 -4.58 5.43
N PHE A 148 -8.75 -5.26 5.84
CA PHE A 148 -8.74 -6.72 5.90
C PHE A 148 -8.45 -7.35 4.54
N TYR A 149 -9.19 -6.95 3.49
CA TYR A 149 -9.02 -7.49 2.14
C TYR A 149 -7.72 -7.02 1.46
N THR A 150 -7.08 -5.95 1.94
CA THR A 150 -5.74 -5.54 1.51
C THR A 150 -4.65 -6.36 2.17
N TYR A 151 -4.67 -6.48 3.50
CA TYR A 151 -3.50 -6.98 4.23
C TYR A 151 -3.59 -8.46 4.61
N ALA A 152 -4.78 -9.04 4.82
CA ALA A 152 -4.87 -10.46 5.20
C ALA A 152 -4.38 -11.39 4.07
N PHE A 153 -4.61 -11.00 2.80
CA PHE A 153 -4.19 -11.78 1.63
C PHE A 153 -2.69 -11.78 1.37
N PHE A 154 -1.92 -10.90 2.02
CA PHE A 154 -0.47 -10.82 1.84
C PHE A 154 0.29 -11.05 3.14
N ASP A 155 -0.42 -11.42 4.22
CA ASP A 155 0.20 -11.77 5.48
C ASP A 155 0.96 -13.10 5.32
N PRO A 156 2.29 -13.12 5.54
CA PRO A 156 3.10 -14.31 5.38
C PRO A 156 2.79 -15.40 6.41
N ARG A 157 2.03 -15.11 7.47
CA ARG A 157 1.52 -16.10 8.44
C ARG A 157 0.29 -16.83 7.89
N ILE A 158 -0.39 -16.23 6.91
CA ILE A 158 -1.68 -16.69 6.37
C ILE A 158 -1.54 -17.23 4.95
N THR A 159 -0.71 -16.56 4.15
CA THR A 159 -0.62 -16.73 2.70
C THR A 159 0.82 -16.89 2.24
N LYS A 160 1.01 -17.60 1.12
CA LYS A 160 2.24 -17.59 0.34
C LYS A 160 1.95 -16.93 -0.99
N ILE A 161 2.92 -16.21 -1.54
CA ILE A 161 2.79 -15.66 -2.88
C ILE A 161 3.33 -16.68 -3.87
N VAL A 162 2.47 -17.23 -4.71
CA VAL A 162 2.79 -18.20 -5.77
C VAL A 162 2.39 -17.58 -7.11
N ASP A 163 3.34 -17.44 -8.03
CA ASP A 163 3.14 -16.80 -9.34
C ASP A 163 2.50 -15.39 -9.25
N GLY A 164 2.91 -14.62 -8.23
CA GLY A 164 2.40 -13.27 -7.98
C GLY A 164 0.99 -13.20 -7.41
N LYS A 165 0.39 -14.35 -7.06
CA LYS A 165 -0.95 -14.46 -6.48
C LYS A 165 -0.88 -14.99 -5.04
N PRO A 166 -1.77 -14.52 -4.14
CA PRO A 166 -1.83 -15.04 -2.80
C PRO A 166 -2.50 -16.41 -2.77
N ASP A 167 -1.83 -17.37 -2.14
CA ASP A 167 -2.31 -18.72 -1.84
C ASP A 167 -2.47 -18.88 -0.33
N VAL A 168 -3.71 -19.04 0.13
CA VAL A 168 -4.06 -19.09 1.55
C VAL A 168 -3.79 -20.49 2.10
N TYR A 169 -2.71 -20.63 2.87
CA TYR A 169 -2.30 -21.91 3.46
C TYR A 169 -2.68 -22.06 4.94
N ARG A 170 -3.09 -20.97 5.61
CA ARG A 170 -3.68 -20.96 6.96
C ARG A 170 -5.08 -20.36 6.95
N PRO A 171 -6.08 -21.09 6.41
CA PRO A 171 -7.46 -20.60 6.33
C PRO A 171 -8.05 -20.33 7.72
N ASP A 172 -7.61 -21.06 8.74
CA ASP A 172 -8.00 -20.85 10.14
C ASP A 172 -7.65 -19.44 10.64
N LEU A 173 -6.43 -18.97 10.39
CA LEU A 173 -6.02 -17.62 10.77
C LEU A 173 -6.75 -16.56 9.94
N PHE A 174 -6.94 -16.82 8.64
CA PHE A 174 -7.70 -15.92 7.77
C PHE A 174 -9.15 -15.73 8.27
N GLU A 175 -9.82 -16.84 8.62
CA GLU A 175 -11.18 -16.82 9.17
C GLU A 175 -11.26 -16.11 10.51
N ASP A 176 -10.24 -16.25 11.38
CA ASP A 176 -10.19 -15.53 12.64
C ASP A 176 -10.10 -14.02 12.45
N TYR A 177 -9.23 -13.54 11.54
CA TYR A 177 -9.18 -12.12 11.19
C TYR A 177 -10.49 -11.66 10.55
N PHE A 178 -11.09 -12.47 9.69
CA PHE A 178 -12.38 -12.15 9.08
C PHE A 178 -13.48 -12.01 10.14
N ARG A 179 -13.53 -12.92 11.11
CA ARG A 179 -14.45 -12.87 12.24
C ARG A 179 -14.25 -11.61 13.07
N ILE A 180 -13.00 -11.26 13.40
CA ILE A 180 -12.67 -10.02 14.13
C ILE A 180 -13.16 -8.79 13.35
N THR A 181 -12.88 -8.71 12.05
CA THR A 181 -13.32 -7.60 11.21
C THR A 181 -14.85 -7.48 11.18
N LYS A 182 -15.57 -8.60 11.04
CA LYS A 182 -17.04 -8.62 11.11
C LYS A 182 -17.57 -8.12 12.46
N GLU A 183 -16.92 -8.52 13.55
CA GLU A 183 -17.28 -8.08 14.89
C GLU A 183 -17.11 -6.56 15.04
N ILE A 184 -15.97 -6.02 14.60
CA ILE A 184 -15.71 -4.57 14.57
C ILE A 184 -16.80 -3.83 13.78
N VAL A 185 -17.10 -4.29 12.57
CA VAL A 185 -18.14 -3.70 11.69
C VAL A 185 -19.50 -3.70 12.39
N ALA A 186 -19.87 -4.80 13.04
CA ALA A 186 -21.13 -4.90 13.77
C ALA A 186 -21.20 -3.93 14.96
N TYR A 187 -20.11 -3.78 15.72
CA TYR A 187 -20.04 -2.81 16.82
C TYR A 187 -20.19 -1.37 16.33
N VAL A 188 -19.51 -1.00 15.24
CA VAL A 188 -19.64 0.33 14.65
C VAL A 188 -21.07 0.60 14.20
N ALA A 189 -21.72 -0.38 13.56
CA ALA A 189 -23.13 -0.26 13.16
C ALA A 189 -24.05 -0.01 14.37
N MET A 190 -23.86 -0.77 15.46
CA MET A 190 -24.59 -0.58 16.71
C MET A 190 -24.38 0.83 17.30
N LEU A 191 -23.15 1.35 17.31
CA LEU A 191 -22.84 2.70 17.80
C LEU A 191 -23.53 3.78 16.95
N ARG A 192 -23.52 3.62 15.62
CA ARG A 192 -24.24 4.54 14.69
C ARG A 192 -25.75 4.54 14.96
N GLU A 193 -26.35 3.40 15.25
CA GLU A 193 -27.78 3.30 15.59
C GLU A 193 -28.10 3.97 16.93
N GLN A 194 -27.23 3.81 17.93
CA GLN A 194 -27.36 4.49 19.22
C GLN A 194 -27.26 6.01 19.07
N GLU A 195 -26.29 6.51 18.30
CA GLU A 195 -26.17 7.95 18.03
C GLU A 195 -27.38 8.54 17.29
N LYS A 196 -27.97 7.78 16.37
CA LYS A 196 -29.20 8.20 15.67
C LYS A 196 -30.40 8.27 16.61
N SER A 197 -30.50 7.34 17.56
CA SER A 197 -31.62 7.25 18.50
C SER A 197 -31.53 8.28 19.63
N ALA A 198 -30.33 8.81 19.89
CA ALA A 198 -30.08 9.83 20.91
C ALA A 198 -30.23 11.28 20.40
N LYS A 199 -30.46 11.46 19.10
CA LYS A 199 -30.73 12.76 18.45
C LYS A 199 -32.22 12.95 18.23
#